data_AF-A0A3R9FL02-F1
#
_entry.id   AF-A0A3R9FL02-F1
#
_cell.length_a   1.000
_cell.length_b   1.000
_cell.length_c   1.000
_cell.angle_alpha   90.00
_cell.angle_beta   90.00
_cell.angle_gamma   90.00
#
_symmetry.space_group_name_H-M   'P 1'
#
loop_
_entity.id
_entity.type
_entity.pdbx_description
1 polymer ?
#
loop_
_entity_poly.entity_id
_entity_poly.type
_entity_poly.pdbx_seq_one_letter_code
_entity_poly.pdbx_strand_id
1 'polypeptide(L)'
;MTLNEILAQPELKDRLINEAKTQGFVTAMAAAPNILPPQEWIPLLWGGEEVAPFSDGEQLESYIELIIAMWNQCRPDLLEDQWVWPPQCKLDDADIVNQEARDFCEGLLQGWQLTKDDWQSIMPEDSEDNALLGGVLLSISMLYDPETCLATLAEQGVEGLEQFEEIFNAIPAMLCGLTGRGALLIEQ
;
A
#
# COMPACT_ATOMS: atom_id res chain seq x y z
N MET A 1 -12.65 -13.72 14.39
CA MET A 1 -11.43 -14.22 13.73
C MET A 1 -10.68 -13.03 13.19
N THR A 2 -9.36 -12.96 13.37
CA THR A 2 -8.50 -11.89 12.83
C THR A 2 -7.97 -12.29 11.46
N LEU A 3 -7.50 -11.31 10.68
CA LEU A 3 -6.87 -11.58 9.39
C LEU A 3 -5.66 -12.53 9.54
N ASN A 4 -4.83 -12.30 10.56
CA ASN A 4 -3.68 -13.14 10.86
C ASN A 4 -4.08 -14.61 11.14
N GLU A 5 -5.17 -14.83 11.89
CA GLU A 5 -5.70 -16.18 12.13
C GLU A 5 -6.15 -16.88 10.84
N ILE A 6 -6.68 -16.14 9.86
CA ILE A 6 -7.04 -16.70 8.55
C ILE A 6 -5.79 -17.04 7.75
N LEU A 7 -4.86 -16.09 7.65
CA LEU A 7 -3.61 -16.24 6.87
C LEU A 7 -2.69 -17.34 7.44
N ALA A 8 -2.77 -17.63 8.74
CA ALA A 8 -2.00 -18.69 9.38
C ALA A 8 -2.50 -20.11 9.07
N GLN A 9 -3.62 -20.27 8.36
CA GLN A 9 -4.18 -21.58 8.07
C GLN A 9 -3.34 -22.35 7.05
N PRO A 10 -3.05 -23.65 7.28
CA PRO A 10 -2.20 -24.44 6.39
C PRO A 10 -2.71 -24.55 4.95
N GLU A 11 -4.02 -24.53 4.76
CA GLU A 11 -4.67 -24.65 3.44
C GLU A 11 -4.63 -23.36 2.60
N LEU A 12 -4.45 -22.21 3.26
CA LEU A 12 -4.35 -20.88 2.65
C LEU A 12 -2.90 -20.38 2.55
N LYS A 13 -1.96 -21.09 3.19
CA LYS A 13 -0.54 -20.79 3.14
C LYS A 13 -0.06 -20.74 1.68
N ASP A 14 0.67 -19.68 1.34
CA ASP A 14 1.21 -19.41 0.02
C ASP A 14 0.15 -19.18 -1.09
N ARG A 15 -1.14 -19.14 -0.74
CA ARG A 15 -2.25 -18.79 -1.65
C ARG A 15 -2.76 -17.37 -1.47
N LEU A 16 -2.63 -16.84 -0.26
CA LEU A 16 -2.94 -15.46 0.08
C LEU A 16 -1.65 -14.68 0.27
N ILE A 17 -1.67 -13.40 -0.10
CA ILE A 17 -0.62 -12.48 0.32
C ILE A 17 -0.63 -12.32 1.85
N ASN A 18 0.52 -11.98 2.43
CA ASN A 18 0.63 -11.82 3.87
C ASN A 18 -0.10 -10.57 4.38
N GLU A 19 -0.19 -10.43 5.71
CA GLU A 19 -0.94 -9.36 6.37
C GLU A 19 -0.41 -7.97 6.02
N ALA A 20 0.91 -7.77 6.03
CA ALA A 20 1.50 -6.47 5.74
C ALA A 20 1.27 -6.06 4.28
N LYS A 21 1.45 -6.98 3.33
CA LYS A 21 1.14 -6.76 1.91
C LYS A 21 -0.34 -6.49 1.69
N THR A 22 -1.21 -7.17 2.41
CA THR A 22 -2.67 -6.92 2.39
C THR A 22 -2.98 -5.51 2.85
N GLN A 23 -2.40 -5.06 3.96
CA GLN A 23 -2.58 -3.70 4.47
C GLN A 23 -2.08 -2.64 3.48
N GLY A 24 -0.92 -2.87 2.85
CA GLY A 24 -0.40 -1.99 1.81
C GLY A 24 -1.35 -1.87 0.62
N PHE A 25 -1.83 -3.01 0.12
CA PHE A 25 -2.77 -3.07 -1.00
C PHE A 25 -4.08 -2.35 -0.68
N VAL A 26 -4.66 -2.63 0.49
CA VAL A 26 -5.89 -1.99 0.96
C VAL A 26 -5.68 -0.48 1.15
N THR A 27 -4.50 -0.05 1.62
CA THR A 27 -4.15 1.37 1.74
C THR A 27 -4.13 2.05 0.37
N ALA A 28 -3.58 1.42 -0.66
CA ALA A 28 -3.63 1.95 -2.02
C ALA A 28 -5.07 2.08 -2.55
N MET A 29 -5.92 1.06 -2.31
CA MET A 29 -7.35 1.11 -2.68
C MET A 29 -8.13 2.16 -1.89
N ALA A 30 -7.73 2.43 -0.64
CA ALA A 30 -8.32 3.46 0.19
C ALA A 30 -7.91 4.86 -0.27
N ALA A 31 -6.64 5.03 -0.63
CA ALA A 31 -6.03 6.25 -1.14
C ALA A 31 -6.51 6.62 -2.55
N ALA A 32 -6.99 5.63 -3.31
CA ALA A 32 -7.40 5.79 -4.69
C ALA A 32 -8.42 6.93 -4.87
N PRO A 33 -8.28 7.73 -5.95
CA PRO A 33 -9.15 8.85 -6.24
C PRO A 33 -10.59 8.35 -6.44
N ASN A 34 -10.77 7.40 -7.36
CA ASN A 34 -12.04 6.74 -7.60
C ASN A 34 -12.17 5.51 -6.70
N ILE A 35 -13.37 5.30 -6.13
CA ILE A 35 -13.66 4.10 -5.34
C ILE A 35 -13.91 2.94 -6.31
N LEU A 36 -13.01 1.96 -6.30
CA LEU A 36 -13.22 0.71 -7.03
C LEU A 36 -14.11 -0.24 -6.22
N PRO A 37 -15.05 -0.94 -6.87
CA PRO A 37 -15.88 -1.91 -6.18
C PRO A 37 -15.01 -3.08 -5.68
N PRO A 38 -15.23 -3.58 -4.44
CA PRO A 38 -14.37 -4.62 -3.84
C PRO A 38 -14.20 -5.89 -4.68
N GLN A 39 -15.23 -6.25 -5.45
CA GLN A 39 -15.21 -7.40 -6.37
C GLN A 39 -14.13 -7.32 -7.46
N GLU A 40 -13.65 -6.11 -7.80
CA GLU A 40 -12.65 -5.91 -8.85
C GLU A 40 -11.21 -6.08 -8.33
N TRP A 41 -10.97 -5.87 -7.04
CA TRP A 41 -9.61 -5.86 -6.49
C TRP A 41 -9.36 -6.87 -5.37
N ILE A 42 -10.36 -7.28 -4.60
CA ILE A 42 -10.19 -8.32 -3.56
C ILE A 42 -9.62 -9.62 -4.17
N PRO A 43 -10.03 -10.09 -5.37
CA PRO A 43 -9.46 -11.30 -5.93
C PRO A 43 -7.95 -11.28 -6.16
N LEU A 44 -7.36 -10.09 -6.28
CA LEU A 44 -5.93 -9.92 -6.47
C LEU A 44 -5.13 -10.26 -5.20
N LEU A 45 -5.77 -10.25 -4.02
CA LEU A 45 -5.15 -10.65 -2.76
C LEU A 45 -4.82 -12.16 -2.72
N TRP A 46 -5.42 -12.96 -3.61
CA TRP A 46 -5.07 -14.37 -3.85
C TRP A 46 -4.55 -14.63 -5.27
N GLY A 47 -3.99 -13.61 -5.92
CA GLY A 47 -3.37 -13.75 -7.24
C GLY A 47 -4.32 -13.63 -8.43
N GLY A 48 -5.57 -13.21 -8.23
CA GLY A 48 -6.52 -12.90 -9.30
C GLY A 48 -7.20 -14.12 -9.92
N GLU A 49 -7.10 -15.29 -9.27
CA GLU A 49 -7.83 -16.48 -9.72
C GLU A 49 -9.34 -16.29 -9.57
N GLU A 50 -10.12 -16.78 -10.55
CA GLU A 50 -11.59 -16.72 -10.51
C GLU A 50 -12.17 -17.50 -9.32
N VAL A 51 -11.46 -18.53 -8.86
CA VAL A 51 -11.87 -19.35 -7.71
C VAL A 51 -11.04 -18.93 -6.50
N ALA A 52 -11.72 -18.45 -5.46
CA ALA A 52 -11.07 -18.09 -4.21
C ALA A 52 -10.50 -19.34 -3.51
N PRO A 53 -9.33 -19.26 -2.86
CA PRO A 53 -8.62 -20.42 -2.31
C PRO A 53 -9.25 -21.01 -1.04
N PHE A 54 -10.46 -20.59 -0.68
CA PHE A 54 -11.16 -20.94 0.55
C PHE A 54 -12.01 -22.20 0.35
N SER A 55 -11.87 -23.14 1.27
CA SER A 55 -12.63 -24.40 1.25
C SER A 55 -14.09 -24.22 1.68
N ASP A 56 -14.38 -23.12 2.38
CA ASP A 56 -15.66 -22.82 3.01
C ASP A 56 -16.11 -21.38 2.67
N GLY A 57 -17.39 -21.23 2.33
CA GLY A 57 -17.99 -19.96 1.97
C GLY A 57 -18.05 -18.98 3.16
N GLU A 58 -18.28 -19.48 4.38
CA GLU A 58 -18.33 -18.65 5.59
C GLU A 58 -16.94 -18.05 5.91
N GLN A 59 -15.88 -18.81 5.62
CA GLN A 59 -14.50 -18.34 5.76
C GLN A 59 -14.13 -17.28 4.73
N LEU A 60 -14.55 -17.46 3.48
CA LEU A 60 -14.39 -16.44 2.44
C LEU A 60 -15.13 -15.14 2.80
N GLU A 61 -16.37 -15.25 3.27
CA GLU A 61 -17.16 -14.10 3.72
C GLU A 61 -16.47 -13.37 4.87
N SER A 62 -16.02 -14.11 5.89
CA SER A 62 -15.25 -13.55 7.02
C SER A 62 -13.97 -12.84 6.57
N TYR A 63 -13.25 -13.41 5.60
CA TYR A 63 -12.05 -12.77 5.03
C TYR A 63 -12.41 -11.46 4.33
N ILE A 64 -13.42 -11.47 3.46
CA ILE A 64 -13.88 -10.28 2.73
C ILE A 64 -14.34 -9.19 3.71
N GLU A 65 -15.09 -9.54 4.75
CA GLU A 65 -15.53 -8.60 5.78
C GLU A 65 -14.36 -7.92 6.48
N LEU A 66 -13.30 -8.67 6.81
CA LEU A 66 -12.08 -8.12 7.42
C LEU A 66 -11.37 -7.14 6.47
N ILE A 67 -11.24 -7.49 5.19
CA ILE A 67 -10.63 -6.62 4.18
C ILE A 67 -11.44 -5.33 3.99
N ILE A 68 -12.76 -5.43 3.93
CA ILE A 68 -13.66 -4.27 3.82
C ILE A 68 -13.59 -3.41 5.09
N ALA A 69 -13.53 -4.02 6.28
CA ALA A 69 -13.37 -3.30 7.53
C ALA A 69 -12.04 -2.53 7.58
N MET A 70 -10.95 -3.13 7.10
CA MET A 70 -9.66 -2.46 6.97
C MET A 70 -9.74 -1.25 6.02
N TRP A 71 -10.39 -1.40 4.86
CA TRP A 71 -10.58 -0.29 3.93
C TRP A 71 -11.43 0.83 4.55
N ASN A 72 -12.53 0.47 5.24
CA ASN A 72 -13.43 1.41 5.90
C ASN A 72 -12.78 2.18 7.04
N GLN A 73 -11.73 1.63 7.66
CA GLN A 73 -10.91 2.34 8.64
C GLN A 73 -9.86 3.22 7.93
N CYS A 74 -9.16 2.65 6.95
CA CYS A 74 -8.02 3.29 6.31
C CYS A 74 -8.41 4.54 5.50
N ARG A 75 -9.55 4.54 4.79
CA ARG A 75 -9.94 5.66 3.93
C ARG A 75 -10.26 6.94 4.72
N PRO A 76 -11.10 6.92 5.77
CA PRO A 76 -11.29 8.07 6.64
C PRO A 76 -9.97 8.55 7.24
N ASP A 77 -9.13 7.64 7.75
CA ASP A 77 -7.85 8.02 8.36
C ASP A 77 -6.94 8.78 7.37
N LEU A 78 -6.91 8.37 6.09
CA LEU A 78 -6.15 9.06 5.05
C LEU A 78 -6.73 10.46 4.73
N LEU A 79 -8.06 10.57 4.64
CA LEU A 79 -8.73 11.83 4.31
C LEU A 79 -8.72 12.84 5.46
N GLU A 80 -8.66 12.37 6.70
CA GLU A 80 -8.65 13.18 7.92
C GLU A 80 -7.24 13.46 8.46
N ASP A 81 -6.19 13.09 7.71
CA ASP A 81 -4.78 13.26 8.10
C ASP A 81 -4.41 12.55 9.41
N GLN A 82 -5.00 11.36 9.63
CA GLN A 82 -4.82 10.52 10.82
C GLN A 82 -4.16 9.17 10.52
N TRP A 83 -3.97 8.83 9.25
CA TRP A 83 -3.36 7.56 8.87
C TRP A 83 -1.91 7.49 9.37
N VAL A 84 -1.54 6.32 9.87
CA VAL A 84 -0.18 6.00 10.34
C VAL A 84 0.21 4.61 9.87
N TRP A 85 1.52 4.33 9.89
CA TRP A 85 2.03 2.99 9.62
C TRP A 85 1.37 1.94 10.50
N PRO A 86 1.07 0.75 9.94
CA PRO A 86 0.70 -0.40 10.76
C PRO A 86 1.77 -0.68 11.82
N PRO A 87 1.40 -1.07 13.06
CA PRO A 87 2.33 -1.20 14.18
C PRO A 87 3.51 -2.16 13.96
N GLN A 88 3.37 -3.10 13.03
CA GLN A 88 4.40 -4.06 12.67
C GLN A 88 5.39 -3.52 11.61
N CYS A 89 5.07 -2.45 10.89
CA CYS A 89 6.00 -1.81 9.95
C CYS A 89 6.95 -0.89 10.72
N LYS A 90 8.26 -1.13 10.63
CA LYS A 90 9.28 -0.43 11.43
C LYS A 90 10.56 -0.20 10.65
N LEU A 91 11.31 0.78 11.11
CA LEU A 91 12.73 0.92 10.78
C LEU A 91 13.52 -0.26 11.37
N ASP A 92 14.55 -0.67 10.65
CA ASP A 92 15.47 -1.72 11.05
C ASP A 92 16.91 -1.23 10.85
N ASP A 93 17.75 -1.33 11.88
CA ASP A 93 19.12 -0.81 11.85
C ASP A 93 20.02 -1.54 10.84
N ALA A 94 19.71 -2.80 10.52
CA ALA A 94 20.48 -3.60 9.56
C ALA A 94 19.95 -3.45 8.13
N ASP A 95 18.63 -3.45 7.97
CA ASP A 95 17.95 -3.56 6.68
C ASP A 95 17.18 -2.30 6.25
N ILE A 96 17.43 -1.16 6.93
CA ILE A 96 16.72 0.14 6.84
C ILE A 96 15.27 0.06 7.34
N VAL A 97 14.50 -0.88 6.80
CA VAL A 97 13.13 -1.19 7.16
C VAL A 97 12.99 -2.71 7.29
N ASN A 98 12.13 -3.14 8.21
CA ASN A 98 11.86 -4.56 8.41
C ASN A 98 11.06 -5.16 7.25
N GLN A 99 10.98 -6.50 7.22
CA GLN A 99 10.27 -7.22 6.17
C GLN A 99 8.80 -6.81 6.06
N GLU A 100 8.11 -6.57 7.17
CA GLU A 100 6.70 -6.14 7.15
C GLU A 100 6.53 -4.78 6.45
N ALA A 101 7.43 -3.82 6.67
CA ALA A 101 7.38 -2.55 5.95
C ALA A 101 7.65 -2.73 4.45
N ARG A 102 8.62 -3.58 4.06
CA ARG A 102 8.89 -3.91 2.65
C ARG A 102 7.66 -4.55 1.99
N ASP A 103 7.05 -5.53 2.67
CA ASP A 103 5.84 -6.22 2.20
C ASP A 103 4.65 -5.25 2.07
N PHE A 104 4.48 -4.33 3.01
CA PHE A 104 3.49 -3.27 2.93
C PHE A 104 3.73 -2.40 1.69
N CYS A 105 4.96 -1.91 1.48
CA CYS A 105 5.28 -1.11 0.32
C CYS A 105 5.01 -1.87 -0.99
N GLU A 106 5.33 -3.16 -1.04
CA GLU A 106 5.01 -4.01 -2.20
C GLU A 106 3.50 -4.05 -2.46
N GLY A 107 2.70 -4.30 -1.41
CA GLY A 107 1.25 -4.34 -1.52
C GLY A 107 0.66 -3.01 -1.99
N LEU A 108 1.18 -1.90 -1.46
CA LEU A 108 0.78 -0.55 -1.86
C LEU A 108 1.10 -0.30 -3.34
N LEU A 109 2.30 -0.66 -3.80
CA LEU A 109 2.67 -0.54 -5.22
C LEU A 109 1.81 -1.42 -6.13
N GLN A 110 1.45 -2.63 -5.70
CA GLN A 110 0.53 -3.50 -6.45
C GLN A 110 -0.86 -2.88 -6.57
N GLY A 111 -1.42 -2.42 -5.45
CA GLY A 111 -2.69 -1.71 -5.43
C GLY A 111 -2.66 -0.45 -6.30
N TRP A 112 -1.56 0.30 -6.25
CA TRP A 112 -1.36 1.50 -7.04
C TRP A 112 -1.51 1.25 -8.54
N GLN A 113 -0.94 0.17 -9.07
CA GLN A 113 -1.00 -0.14 -10.50
C GLN A 113 -2.43 -0.25 -11.02
N LEU A 114 -3.38 -0.70 -10.20
CA LEU A 114 -4.79 -0.82 -10.58
C LEU A 114 -5.46 0.54 -10.77
N THR A 115 -5.04 1.52 -9.97
CA THR A 115 -5.59 2.88 -9.95
C THR A 115 -4.75 3.87 -10.76
N LYS A 116 -3.71 3.39 -11.44
CA LYS A 116 -2.73 4.24 -12.12
C LYS A 116 -3.38 5.17 -13.13
N ASP A 117 -4.30 4.65 -13.93
CA ASP A 117 -4.98 5.42 -14.97
C ASP A 117 -5.87 6.51 -14.34
N ASP A 118 -6.51 6.23 -13.20
CA ASP A 118 -7.28 7.23 -12.47
C ASP A 118 -6.40 8.36 -11.95
N TRP A 119 -5.26 8.01 -11.35
CA TRP A 119 -4.28 9.00 -10.88
C TRP A 119 -3.71 9.85 -12.01
N GLN A 120 -3.36 9.24 -13.14
CA GLN A 120 -2.85 9.96 -14.31
C GLN A 120 -3.91 10.85 -14.96
N SER A 121 -5.20 10.50 -14.84
CA SER A 121 -6.30 11.31 -15.32
C SER A 121 -6.43 12.62 -14.54
N ILE A 122 -6.29 12.58 -13.20
CA ILE A 122 -6.42 13.77 -12.34
C ILE A 122 -5.11 14.52 -12.10
N MET A 123 -3.97 13.85 -12.22
CA MET A 123 -2.61 14.42 -12.06
C MET A 123 -1.75 14.00 -13.26
N PRO A 124 -1.99 14.57 -14.46
CA PRO A 124 -1.22 14.24 -15.66
C PRO A 124 0.21 14.75 -15.56
N GLU A 125 1.12 14.19 -16.36
CA GLU A 125 2.58 14.44 -16.27
C GLU A 125 2.98 15.92 -16.36
N ASP A 126 2.17 16.75 -17.03
CA ASP A 126 2.37 18.18 -17.21
C ASP A 126 1.75 19.06 -16.10
N SER A 127 1.07 18.45 -15.13
CA SER A 127 0.49 19.15 -13.97
C SER A 127 1.51 19.38 -12.85
N GLU A 128 1.33 20.47 -12.09
CA GLU A 128 2.12 20.73 -10.88
C GLU A 128 1.91 19.64 -9.81
N ASP A 129 0.72 19.02 -9.79
CA ASP A 129 0.33 17.96 -8.86
C ASP A 129 1.02 16.62 -9.14
N ASN A 130 1.48 16.37 -10.37
CA ASN A 130 2.21 15.15 -10.71
C ASN A 130 3.56 15.03 -9.98
N ALA A 131 4.15 16.15 -9.54
CA ALA A 131 5.33 16.12 -8.68
C ALA A 131 5.04 15.48 -7.31
N LEU A 132 3.85 15.73 -6.74
CA LEU A 132 3.40 15.08 -5.50
C LEU A 132 3.24 13.58 -5.75
N LEU A 133 2.52 13.21 -6.81
CA LEU A 133 2.29 11.82 -7.21
C LEU A 133 3.60 11.03 -7.34
N GLY A 134 4.53 11.57 -8.14
CA GLY A 134 5.84 10.98 -8.38
C GLY A 134 6.69 10.90 -7.13
N GLY A 135 6.65 11.92 -6.26
CA GLY A 135 7.37 11.94 -4.99
C GLY A 135 6.93 10.84 -4.02
N VAL A 136 5.62 10.63 -3.89
CA VAL A 136 5.07 9.55 -3.05
C VAL A 136 5.46 8.18 -3.63
N LEU A 137 5.29 7.98 -4.94
CA LEU A 137 5.64 6.71 -5.58
C LEU A 137 7.11 6.37 -5.47
N LEU A 138 7.99 7.35 -5.67
CA LEU A 138 9.43 7.17 -5.51
C LEU A 138 9.76 6.79 -4.06
N SER A 139 9.19 7.49 -3.09
CA SER A 139 9.39 7.23 -1.66
C SER A 139 9.00 5.80 -1.28
N ILE A 140 7.83 5.33 -1.71
CA ILE A 140 7.38 3.96 -1.46
C ILE A 140 8.28 2.95 -2.18
N SER A 141 8.70 3.24 -3.42
CA SER A 141 9.59 2.36 -4.19
C SER A 141 10.96 2.20 -3.51
N MET A 142 11.48 3.28 -2.92
CA MET A 142 12.72 3.26 -2.14
C MET A 142 12.60 2.40 -0.88
N LEU A 143 11.47 2.45 -0.17
CA LEU A 143 11.25 1.61 1.01
C LEU A 143 10.93 0.15 0.67
N TYR A 144 10.39 -0.13 -0.52
CA TYR A 144 10.18 -1.48 -1.01
C TYR A 144 11.51 -2.21 -1.29
N ASP A 145 12.45 -1.54 -1.96
CA ASP A 145 13.76 -2.10 -2.31
C ASP A 145 14.91 -1.16 -1.93
N PRO A 146 15.18 -0.99 -0.62
CA PRO A 146 16.19 -0.06 -0.13
C PRO A 146 17.61 -0.47 -0.55
N GLU A 147 17.88 -1.76 -0.69
CA GLU A 147 19.20 -2.29 -1.06
C GLU A 147 19.58 -1.88 -2.48
N THR A 148 18.69 -2.07 -3.45
CA THR A 148 18.93 -1.64 -4.84
C THR A 148 19.05 -0.12 -4.93
N CYS A 149 18.24 0.62 -4.19
CA CYS A 149 18.34 2.08 -4.12
C CYS A 149 19.68 2.53 -3.55
N LEU A 150 20.12 1.97 -2.43
CA LEU A 150 21.42 2.26 -1.83
C LEU A 150 22.58 1.94 -2.77
N ALA A 151 22.56 0.79 -3.43
CA ALA A 151 23.59 0.42 -4.40
C ALA A 151 23.72 1.47 -5.51
N THR A 152 22.57 1.91 -6.05
CA THR A 152 22.50 2.94 -7.10
C THR A 152 23.00 4.30 -6.59
N LEU A 153 22.66 4.69 -5.36
CA LEU A 153 23.09 5.95 -4.75
C LEU A 153 24.59 5.95 -4.43
N ALA A 154 25.12 4.82 -3.96
CA ALA A 154 26.54 4.64 -3.69
C ALA A 154 27.38 4.78 -4.99
N GLU A 155 26.89 4.27 -6.12
CA GLU A 155 27.51 4.47 -7.44
C GLU A 155 27.56 5.97 -7.83
N GLN A 156 26.62 6.77 -7.34
CA GLN A 156 26.54 8.21 -7.56
C GLN A 156 27.24 9.05 -6.47
N GLY A 157 27.85 8.40 -5.46
CA GLY A 157 28.55 9.06 -4.36
C GLY A 157 27.63 9.71 -3.32
N VAL A 158 26.37 9.26 -3.24
CA VAL A 158 25.40 9.71 -2.24
C VAL A 158 25.31 8.65 -1.13
N GLU A 159 25.75 9.02 0.07
CA GLU A 159 25.55 8.22 1.29
C GLU A 159 24.30 8.75 2.00
N GLY A 160 23.39 7.88 2.44
CA GLY A 160 22.24 8.38 3.19
C GLY A 160 21.26 7.34 3.70
N LEU A 161 21.65 6.57 4.72
CA LEU A 161 20.68 5.81 5.53
C LEU A 161 19.67 6.76 6.21
N GLU A 162 20.12 7.94 6.64
CA GLU A 162 19.28 8.99 7.25
C GLU A 162 18.13 9.41 6.33
N GLN A 163 18.36 9.40 5.00
CA GLN A 163 17.34 9.75 4.04
C GLN A 163 16.17 8.76 4.04
N PHE A 164 16.42 7.47 4.27
CA PHE A 164 15.35 6.48 4.32
C PHE A 164 14.52 6.56 5.59
N GLU A 165 15.15 6.90 6.73
CA GLU A 165 14.42 7.18 7.97
C GLU A 165 13.50 8.39 7.81
N GLU A 166 13.98 9.47 7.19
CA GLU A 166 13.15 10.63 6.86
C GLU A 166 12.00 10.27 5.92
N ILE A 167 12.27 9.49 4.87
CA ILE A 167 11.25 9.01 3.94
C ILE A 167 10.19 8.19 4.69
N PHE A 168 10.61 7.22 5.50
CA PHE A 168 9.71 6.36 6.28
C PHE A 168 8.80 7.19 7.19
N ASN A 169 9.36 8.15 7.92
CA ASN A 169 8.60 9.02 8.81
C ASN A 169 7.68 10.00 8.05
N ALA A 170 8.02 10.35 6.81
CA ALA A 170 7.21 11.23 5.97
C ALA A 170 6.07 10.51 5.22
N ILE A 171 6.13 9.18 5.03
CA ILE A 171 5.11 8.41 4.28
C ILE A 171 3.68 8.72 4.74
N PRO A 172 3.34 8.74 6.04
CA PRO A 172 1.96 8.99 6.46
C PRO A 172 1.41 10.32 5.96
N ALA A 173 2.16 11.41 6.19
CA ALA A 173 1.77 12.75 5.74
C ALA A 173 1.71 12.84 4.20
N MET A 174 2.62 12.18 3.50
CA MET A 174 2.63 12.13 2.04
C MET A 174 1.41 11.40 1.48
N LEU A 175 1.03 10.26 2.05
CA LEU A 175 -0.16 9.51 1.64
C LEU A 175 -1.45 10.30 1.92
N CYS A 176 -1.60 10.84 3.13
CA CYS A 176 -2.75 11.67 3.49
C CYS A 176 -2.87 12.88 2.56
N GLY A 177 -1.76 13.60 2.33
CA GLY A 177 -1.71 14.77 1.44
C GLY A 177 -2.08 14.43 0.00
N LEU A 178 -1.56 13.31 -0.52
CA LEU A 178 -1.88 12.82 -1.87
C LEU A 178 -3.36 12.42 -1.99
N THR A 179 -3.88 11.65 -1.03
CA THR A 179 -5.29 11.23 -1.01
C THR A 179 -6.24 12.43 -0.92
N GLY A 180 -5.97 13.38 -0.02
CA GLY A 180 -6.76 14.60 0.11
C GLY A 180 -6.72 15.46 -1.16
N ARG A 181 -5.53 15.60 -1.77
CA ARG A 181 -5.40 16.32 -3.05
C ARG A 181 -6.15 15.63 -4.18
N GLY A 182 -6.06 14.30 -4.27
CA GLY A 182 -6.78 13.50 -5.25
C GLY A 182 -8.29 13.66 -5.13
N ALA A 183 -8.82 13.60 -3.90
CA ALA A 183 -10.25 13.81 -3.64
C ALA A 183 -10.73 15.19 -4.12
N LEU A 184 -9.97 16.25 -3.81
CA LEU A 184 -10.31 17.62 -4.24
C LEU A 184 -10.32 17.80 -5.76
N LEU A 185 -9.49 17.06 -6.50
CA LEU A 185 -9.42 17.17 -7.96
C LEU A 185 -10.59 16.48 -8.67
N ILE A 186 -11.17 15.44 -8.06
CA ILE A 186 -12.36 14.75 -8.62
C ILE A 186 -13.63 15.58 -8.43
N GLU A 187 -13.70 16.41 -7.39
CA GLU A 187 -14.85 17.27 -7.12
C GLU A 187 -14.94 18.52 -8.02
N GLN A 188 -13.90 18.79 -8.83
CA GLN A 188 -13.78 19.96 -9.72
C GLN A 188 -14.30 19.67 -11.13
#